data_AF-A0A842Q623-F1
#
_entry.id   AF-A0A842Q623-F1
#
_cell.length_a   1.000
_cell.length_b   1.000
_cell.length_c   1.000
_cell.angle_alpha   90.00
_cell.angle_beta   90.00
_cell.angle_gamma   90.00
#
_symmetry.space_group_name_H-M   'P 1'
#
loop_
_entity.id
_entity.type
_entity.pdbx_description
1 polymer ?
#
loop_
_entity_poly.entity_id
_entity_poly.type
_entity_poly.pdbx_seq_one_letter_code
_entity_poly.pdbx_strand_id
1 'polypeptide(L)'
;MEIKRFYDKYRNYILLNKNIIISGIFAFFAGALFTQLYAQYDKNNLTNSVVTLSIEYAIYIPLFALLFYIDNRQRYIDPLTGKKYKNRIKSDIKKLIAAFSISELIFSFAKIAIHYELLQMYRVEPYQASMIGSLAAWAIFLVSINLSVKAVKLFQSQKK
;
A
#
# COMPACT_ATOMS: atom_id res chain seq x y z
N MET A 1 13.86 24.98 12.44
CA MET A 1 13.21 24.44 13.67
C MET A 1 11.80 23.90 13.39
N GLU A 2 11.05 24.47 12.43
CA GLU A 2 9.67 24.05 12.12
C GLU A 2 9.55 22.71 11.38
N ILE A 3 10.45 22.42 10.42
CA ILE A 3 10.45 21.17 9.65
C ILE A 3 10.61 19.95 10.55
N LYS A 4 11.51 20.01 11.55
CA LYS A 4 11.73 18.93 12.50
C LYS A 4 10.49 18.67 13.37
N ARG A 5 9.85 19.73 13.86
CA ARG A 5 8.59 19.64 14.63
C ARG A 5 7.45 19.04 13.80
N PHE A 6 7.33 19.43 12.53
CA PHE A 6 6.34 18.85 11.62
C PHE A 6 6.61 17.36 11.39
N TYR A 7 7.87 17.00 11.09
CA TYR A 7 8.26 15.61 10.91
C TYR A 7 7.93 14.77 12.15
N ASP A 8 8.31 15.22 13.35
CA ASP A 8 8.06 14.48 14.58
C ASP A 8 6.56 14.27 14.83
N LYS A 9 5.72 15.28 14.52
CA LYS A 9 4.25 15.20 14.65
C LYS A 9 3.61 14.20 13.70
N TYR A 10 4.07 14.13 12.45
CA TYR A 10 3.48 13.27 11.41
C TYR A 10 4.31 12.01 11.10
N ARG A 11 5.38 11.76 11.85
CA ARG A 11 6.39 10.72 11.62
C ARG A 11 5.77 9.37 11.28
N ASN A 12 4.78 8.93 12.05
CA ASN A 12 4.17 7.61 11.87
C ASN A 12 3.41 7.48 10.54
N TYR A 13 2.74 8.54 10.10
CA TYR A 13 2.05 8.58 8.81
C TYR A 13 3.06 8.65 7.66
N ILE A 14 4.11 9.46 7.81
CA ILE A 14 5.20 9.55 6.82
C ILE A 14 5.87 8.18 6.64
N LEU A 15 6.20 7.49 7.73
CA LEU A 15 6.82 6.16 7.68
C LEU A 15 5.88 5.11 7.11
N LEU A 16 4.58 5.16 7.41
CA LEU A 16 3.59 4.29 6.77
C LEU A 16 3.61 4.47 5.24
N ASN A 17 3.47 5.70 4.75
CA ASN A 17 3.46 5.98 3.31
C ASN A 17 4.80 5.61 2.66
N LYS A 18 5.93 5.89 3.32
CA LYS A 18 7.26 5.43 2.89
C LYS A 18 7.27 3.92 2.67
N ASN A 19 6.72 3.16 3.61
CA ASN A 19 6.71 1.70 3.52
C ASN A 19 5.81 1.19 2.40
N ILE A 20 4.63 1.80 2.20
CA ILE A 20 3.72 1.49 1.08
C ILE A 20 4.40 1.74 -0.27
N ILE A 21 5.06 2.89 -0.41
CA ILE A 21 5.70 3.29 -1.68
C ILE A 21 6.88 2.37 -1.97
N ILE A 22 7.75 2.12 -0.99
CA ILE A 22 8.90 1.22 -1.18
C ILE A 22 8.41 -0.18 -1.57
N SER A 23 7.48 -0.76 -0.81
CA SER A 23 6.98 -2.10 -1.14
C SER A 23 6.29 -2.15 -2.52
N GLY A 24 5.55 -1.10 -2.87
CA GLY A 24 4.92 -0.97 -4.20
C GLY A 24 5.93 -0.92 -5.35
N ILE A 25 7.02 -0.15 -5.19
CA ILE A 25 8.09 -0.07 -6.20
C ILE A 25 8.76 -1.43 -6.40
N PHE A 26 9.11 -2.12 -5.31
CA PHE A 26 9.72 -3.46 -5.40
C PHE A 26 8.78 -4.47 -6.05
N ALA A 27 7.50 -4.46 -5.68
CA ALA A 27 6.49 -5.33 -6.29
C ALA A 27 6.34 -5.04 -7.79
N PHE A 28 6.26 -3.78 -8.19
CA PHE A 28 6.14 -3.36 -9.58
C PHE A 28 7.30 -3.86 -10.45
N PHE A 29 8.55 -3.64 -10.01
CA PHE A 29 9.72 -4.11 -10.78
C PHE A 29 9.81 -5.64 -10.83
N ALA A 30 9.48 -6.32 -9.72
CA ALA A 30 9.47 -7.77 -9.71
C ALA A 30 8.37 -8.36 -10.60
N GLY A 31 7.18 -7.75 -10.62
CA GLY A 31 6.09 -8.08 -11.54
C GLY A 31 6.53 -7.93 -12.99
N ALA A 32 7.08 -6.78 -13.36
CA ALA A 32 7.57 -6.53 -14.72
C ALA A 32 8.63 -7.55 -15.18
N LEU A 33 9.61 -7.86 -14.32
CA LEU A 33 10.62 -8.89 -14.60
C LEU A 33 9.97 -10.27 -14.75
N PHE A 34 9.05 -10.62 -13.86
CA PHE A 34 8.37 -11.91 -13.89
C PHE A 34 7.49 -12.07 -15.13
N THR A 35 6.70 -11.06 -15.52
CA THR A 35 5.87 -11.07 -16.73
C THR A 35 6.72 -11.36 -17.98
N GLN A 36 7.89 -10.72 -18.08
CA GLN A 36 8.80 -10.92 -19.21
C GLN A 36 9.37 -12.33 -19.25
N LEU A 37 9.78 -12.89 -18.09
CA LEU A 37 10.30 -14.25 -18.00
C LEU A 37 9.19 -15.29 -18.26
N TYR A 38 7.99 -15.08 -17.72
CA TYR A 38 6.85 -15.99 -17.89
C TYR A 38 6.35 -16.00 -19.34
N ALA A 39 6.36 -14.87 -20.05
CA ALA A 39 5.98 -14.79 -21.46
C ALA A 39 6.88 -15.62 -22.39
N GLN A 40 8.12 -15.94 -21.97
CA GLN A 40 9.01 -16.85 -22.69
C GLN A 40 8.65 -18.32 -22.46
N TYR A 41 7.96 -18.64 -21.35
CA TYR A 41 7.54 -19.98 -20.97
C TYR A 41 6.13 -20.32 -21.50
N ASP A 42 5.18 -19.41 -21.39
CA ASP A 42 3.78 -19.60 -21.77
C ASP A 42 3.21 -18.34 -22.45
N LYS A 43 2.53 -18.52 -23.59
CA LYS A 43 1.92 -17.45 -24.40
C LYS A 43 0.52 -17.06 -23.93
N ASN A 44 -0.03 -17.72 -22.91
CA ASN A 44 -1.34 -17.37 -22.37
C ASN A 44 -1.26 -16.07 -21.53
N ASN A 45 -1.74 -14.98 -22.12
CA ASN A 45 -1.73 -13.65 -21.50
C ASN A 45 -2.57 -13.56 -20.21
N LEU A 46 -3.66 -14.33 -20.11
CA LEU A 46 -4.50 -14.33 -18.90
C LEU A 46 -3.75 -15.00 -17.74
N THR A 47 -3.15 -16.16 -17.99
CA THR A 47 -2.34 -16.88 -16.99
C THR A 47 -1.16 -16.03 -16.54
N ASN A 48 -0.42 -15.44 -17.48
CA ASN A 48 0.71 -14.55 -17.18
C ASN A 48 0.26 -13.39 -16.26
N SER A 49 -0.85 -12.73 -16.60
CA SER A 49 -1.38 -11.61 -15.80
C SER A 49 -1.76 -12.02 -14.38
N VAL A 50 -2.43 -13.16 -14.20
CA VAL A 50 -2.85 -13.67 -12.87
C VAL A 50 -1.66 -14.09 -12.02
N VAL A 51 -0.67 -14.78 -12.61
CA VAL A 51 0.52 -15.22 -11.87
C VAL A 51 1.41 -14.02 -11.54
N THR A 52 1.59 -13.08 -12.46
CA THR A 52 2.31 -11.82 -12.20
C THR A 52 1.69 -11.09 -11.02
N LEU A 53 0.37 -10.89 -11.02
CA LEU A 53 -0.33 -10.21 -9.92
C LEU A 53 -0.12 -10.95 -8.58
N SER A 54 -0.09 -12.28 -8.61
CA SER A 54 0.18 -13.10 -7.42
C SER A 54 1.61 -12.87 -6.88
N ILE A 55 2.60 -12.77 -7.77
CA ILE A 55 4.00 -12.47 -7.42
C ILE A 55 4.13 -11.06 -6.85
N GLU A 56 3.47 -10.08 -7.46
CA GLU A 56 3.45 -8.70 -6.95
C GLU A 56 2.93 -8.66 -5.51
N TYR A 57 1.81 -9.32 -5.21
CA TYR A 57 1.29 -9.40 -3.85
C TYR A 57 2.21 -10.20 -2.90
N ALA A 58 2.81 -11.29 -3.38
CA ALA A 58 3.75 -12.11 -2.61
C ALA A 58 5.02 -11.34 -2.20
N ILE A 59 5.38 -10.29 -2.94
CA ILE A 59 6.50 -9.40 -2.61
C ILE A 59 6.02 -8.20 -1.79
N TYR A 60 4.93 -7.57 -2.22
CA TYR A 60 4.39 -6.37 -1.60
C TYR A 60 4.05 -6.59 -0.11
N ILE A 61 3.27 -7.64 0.20
CA ILE A 61 2.73 -7.85 1.55
C ILE A 61 3.84 -8.13 2.57
N PRO A 62 4.78 -9.08 2.34
CA PRO A 62 5.83 -9.36 3.31
C PRO A 62 6.80 -8.20 3.47
N LEU A 63 7.17 -7.53 2.37
CA LEU A 63 8.09 -6.39 2.42
C LEU A 63 7.47 -5.20 3.17
N PHE A 64 6.20 -4.89 2.90
CA PHE A 64 5.46 -3.88 3.65
C PHE A 64 5.41 -4.24 5.15
N ALA A 65 5.05 -5.48 5.48
CA ALA A 65 4.95 -5.93 6.87
C ALA A 65 6.29 -5.83 7.61
N LEU A 66 7.39 -6.21 6.95
CA LEU A 66 8.74 -6.11 7.49
C LEU A 66 9.13 -4.65 7.78
N LEU A 67 9.00 -3.77 6.78
CA LEU A 67 9.35 -2.36 6.91
C LEU A 67 8.49 -1.66 7.98
N PHE A 68 7.18 -1.95 7.98
CA PHE A 68 6.27 -1.43 9.00
C PHE A 68 6.64 -1.90 10.40
N TYR A 69 7.02 -3.17 10.56
CA TYR A 69 7.46 -3.71 11.85
C TYR A 69 8.74 -3.03 12.33
N ILE A 70 9.74 -2.85 11.47
CA ILE A 70 11.01 -2.21 11.81
C ILE A 70 10.76 -0.77 12.29
N ASP A 71 9.98 0.00 11.54
CA ASP A 71 9.70 1.41 11.85
C ASP A 71 8.86 1.60 13.13
N ASN A 72 8.05 0.60 13.51
CA ASN A 72 7.17 0.65 14.68
C ASN A 72 7.65 -0.23 15.85
N ARG A 73 8.80 -0.89 15.74
CA ARG A 73 9.28 -1.89 16.72
C ARG A 73 9.27 -1.38 18.16
N GLN A 74 9.66 -0.12 18.37
CA GLN A 74 9.71 0.51 19.69
C GLN A 74 8.32 0.59 20.37
N ARG A 75 7.22 0.64 19.60
CA ARG A 75 5.85 0.62 20.15
C ARG A 75 5.44 -0.75 20.69
N TYR A 76 6.15 -1.80 20.29
CA TYR A 76 5.83 -3.19 20.59
C TYR A 76 6.65 -3.79 21.73
N ILE A 77 7.61 -3.05 22.27
CA ILE A 77 8.51 -3.52 23.33
C ILE A 77 8.27 -2.66 24.57
N ASP A 78 8.17 -3.30 25.72
CA ASP A 78 8.17 -2.63 27.01
C ASP A 78 9.56 -2.00 27.26
N PRO A 79 9.66 -0.67 27.45
CA PRO A 79 10.93 0.00 27.69
C PRO A 79 11.65 -0.48 28.96
N LEU A 80 10.90 -0.93 29.96
CA LEU A 80 11.45 -1.33 31.26
C LEU A 80 11.79 -2.82 31.32
N THR A 81 10.93 -3.66 30.75
CA THR A 81 11.06 -5.13 30.86
C THR A 81 11.55 -5.82 29.59
N GLY A 82 11.62 -5.11 28.46
CA GLY A 82 11.96 -5.67 27.16
C GLY A 82 10.90 -6.64 26.59
N LYS A 83 9.79 -6.88 27.31
CA LYS A 83 8.74 -7.83 26.89
C LYS A 83 7.98 -7.29 25.67
N LYS A 84 7.67 -8.18 24.73
CA LYS A 84 6.88 -7.84 23.53
C LYS A 84 5.37 -7.78 23.84
N TYR A 85 4.73 -6.68 23.49
CA TYR A 85 3.27 -6.51 23.55
C TYR A 85 2.58 -7.22 22.37
N LYS A 86 2.48 -8.56 22.43
CA LYS A 86 1.87 -9.38 21.37
C LYS A 86 0.44 -8.93 21.02
N ASN A 87 -0.35 -8.51 22.01
CA ASN A 87 -1.72 -8.02 21.81
C ASN A 87 -1.75 -6.74 20.95
N ARG A 88 -0.76 -5.86 21.13
CA ARG A 88 -0.64 -4.63 20.33
C ARG A 88 -0.28 -4.92 18.89
N ILE A 89 0.62 -5.88 18.65
CA ILE A 89 0.96 -6.33 17.29
C ILE A 89 -0.29 -6.89 16.59
N LYS A 90 -1.02 -7.79 17.26
CA LYS A 90 -2.27 -8.35 16.71
C LYS A 90 -3.32 -7.28 16.42
N SER A 91 -3.47 -6.29 17.31
CA SER A 91 -4.38 -5.16 17.12
C SER A 91 -3.99 -4.31 15.91
N ASP A 92 -2.71 -3.94 15.79
CA ASP A 92 -2.21 -3.14 14.68
C ASP A 92 -2.36 -3.89 13.34
N ILE A 93 -2.14 -5.21 13.30
CA ILE A 93 -2.39 -6.03 12.09
C ILE A 93 -3.87 -5.97 11.68
N LYS A 94 -4.81 -6.17 12.61
CA LYS A 94 -6.25 -6.10 12.30
C LYS A 94 -6.64 -4.72 11.75
N LYS A 95 -6.11 -3.66 12.36
CA LYS A 95 -6.35 -2.26 11.93
C LYS A 95 -5.76 -1.98 10.55
N LEU A 96 -4.57 -2.49 10.27
CA LEU A 96 -3.94 -2.37 8.95
C LEU A 96 -4.79 -3.09 7.91
N ILE A 97 -5.18 -4.34 8.13
CA ILE A 97 -6.04 -5.09 7.20
C ILE A 97 -7.32 -4.30 6.93
N ALA A 98 -8.02 -3.83 7.96
CA ALA A 98 -9.23 -3.03 7.80
C ALA A 98 -8.99 -1.74 6.99
N ALA A 99 -7.92 -1.00 7.30
CA ALA A 99 -7.61 0.24 6.61
C ALA A 99 -7.23 0.02 5.14
N PHE A 100 -6.40 -0.97 4.85
CA PHE A 100 -6.04 -1.35 3.48
C PHE A 100 -7.26 -1.82 2.70
N SER A 101 -8.12 -2.68 3.26
CA SER A 101 -9.32 -3.16 2.58
C SER A 101 -10.26 -2.02 2.17
N ILE A 102 -10.51 -1.05 3.05
CA ILE A 102 -11.35 0.13 2.73
C ILE A 102 -10.70 0.95 1.61
N SER A 103 -9.40 1.20 1.70
CA SER A 103 -8.69 2.00 0.72
C SER A 103 -8.53 1.31 -0.64
N GLU A 104 -8.42 -0.02 -0.66
CA GLU A 104 -8.36 -0.83 -1.88
C GLU A 104 -9.69 -0.83 -2.63
N LEU A 105 -10.81 -0.89 -1.91
CA LEU A 105 -12.14 -0.75 -2.50
C LEU A 105 -12.29 0.63 -3.15
N ILE A 106 -11.93 1.69 -2.43
CA ILE A 106 -11.98 3.07 -2.95
C ILE A 106 -11.08 3.21 -4.18
N PHE A 107 -9.86 2.67 -4.13
CA PHE A 107 -8.94 2.65 -5.27
C PHE A 107 -9.55 1.96 -6.48
N SER A 108 -10.12 0.77 -6.29
CA SER A 108 -10.70 -0.03 -7.38
C SER A 108 -11.86 0.69 -8.05
N PHE A 109 -12.81 1.23 -7.27
CA PHE A 109 -13.94 2.00 -7.81
C PHE A 109 -13.48 3.28 -8.51
N ALA A 110 -12.55 4.03 -7.91
CA ALA A 110 -12.02 5.25 -8.50
C ALA A 110 -11.29 4.96 -9.82
N LYS A 111 -10.46 3.92 -9.88
CA LYS A 111 -9.75 3.51 -11.09
C LYS A 111 -10.73 3.18 -12.21
N ILE A 112 -11.75 2.36 -11.93
CA ILE A 112 -12.75 1.97 -12.92
C ILE A 112 -13.52 3.19 -13.43
N ALA A 113 -14.01 4.04 -12.53
CA ALA A 113 -14.77 5.23 -12.89
C ALA A 113 -13.94 6.21 -13.74
N ILE A 114 -12.73 6.56 -13.29
CA ILE A 114 -11.85 7.49 -14.02
C ILE A 114 -11.45 6.91 -15.38
N HIS A 115 -11.09 5.62 -15.43
CA HIS A 115 -10.70 4.97 -16.67
C HIS A 115 -11.86 4.95 -17.68
N TYR A 116 -13.08 4.64 -17.23
CA TYR A 116 -14.27 4.64 -18.08
C TYR A 116 -14.55 6.02 -18.69
N GLU A 117 -14.53 7.08 -17.88
CA GLU A 117 -14.70 8.46 -18.36
C GLU A 117 -13.60 8.85 -19.37
N LEU A 118 -12.35 8.46 -19.12
CA LEU A 118 -11.23 8.74 -20.03
C LEU A 118 -11.36 8.00 -21.37
N LEU A 119 -11.86 6.76 -21.39
CA LEU A 119 -12.10 6.02 -22.64
C LEU A 119 -13.20 6.64 -23.50
N GLN A 120 -14.15 7.35 -22.91
CA GLN A 120 -15.18 8.07 -23.65
C GLN A 120 -14.65 9.36 -24.30
N MET A 121 -13.48 9.84 -23.89
CA MET A 121 -12.85 11.01 -24.48
C MET A 121 -12.15 10.64 -25.80
N TYR A 122 -12.63 11.20 -26.91
CA TYR A 122 -12.13 10.95 -28.27
C TYR A 122 -10.61 11.17 -28.46
N ARG A 123 -9.95 11.92 -27.57
CA ARG A 123 -8.54 12.32 -27.69
C ARG A 123 -7.58 11.50 -26.83
N VAL A 124 -8.05 10.52 -26.09
CA VAL A 124 -7.22 9.74 -25.15
C VAL A 124 -7.11 8.31 -25.65
N GLU A 125 -5.89 7.86 -25.93
CA GLU A 125 -5.69 6.46 -26.32
C GLU A 125 -5.90 5.51 -25.11
N PRO A 126 -6.32 4.25 -25.33
CA PRO A 126 -6.60 3.31 -24.23
C PRO A 126 -5.43 3.12 -23.25
N TYR A 127 -4.19 3.13 -23.75
CA TYR A 127 -3.01 3.03 -22.89
C TYR A 127 -2.84 4.28 -22.00
N GLN A 128 -3.10 5.48 -22.54
CA GLN A 128 -3.03 6.75 -21.81
C GLN A 128 -4.13 6.83 -20.76
N ALA A 129 -5.35 6.43 -21.12
CA ALA A 129 -6.47 6.33 -20.19
C ALA A 129 -6.14 5.40 -19.01
N SER A 130 -5.52 4.25 -19.30
CA SER A 130 -5.06 3.30 -18.27
C SER A 130 -4.00 3.88 -17.33
N MET A 131 -2.99 4.55 -17.88
CA MET A 131 -1.92 5.16 -17.10
C MET A 131 -2.45 6.31 -16.22
N ILE A 132 -3.22 7.23 -16.80
CA ILE A 132 -3.78 8.38 -16.07
C ILE A 132 -4.76 7.89 -14.99
N GLY A 133 -5.66 6.97 -15.32
CA GLY A 133 -6.60 6.39 -14.37
C GLY A 133 -5.89 5.68 -13.21
N SER A 134 -4.82 4.95 -13.49
CA SER A 134 -4.03 4.27 -12.45
C SER A 134 -3.30 5.25 -11.54
N LEU A 135 -2.68 6.30 -12.09
CA LEU A 135 -1.98 7.34 -11.31
C LEU A 135 -2.96 8.15 -10.44
N ALA A 136 -4.11 8.54 -10.99
CA ALA A 136 -5.14 9.27 -10.27
C ALA A 136 -5.73 8.42 -9.13
N ALA A 137 -6.04 7.15 -9.40
CA ALA A 137 -6.51 6.22 -8.38
C ALA A 137 -5.45 6.02 -7.28
N TRP A 138 -4.16 5.94 -7.63
CA TRP A 138 -3.07 5.85 -6.66
C TRP A 138 -2.98 7.08 -5.74
N ALA A 139 -3.18 8.28 -6.29
CA ALA A 139 -3.25 9.50 -5.48
C ALA A 139 -4.43 9.45 -4.50
N ILE A 140 -5.60 9.00 -4.96
CA ILE A 140 -6.80 8.81 -4.12
C ILE A 140 -6.54 7.74 -3.05
N PHE A 141 -5.88 6.64 -3.40
CA PHE A 141 -5.50 5.58 -2.47
C PHE A 141 -4.62 6.11 -1.34
N LEU A 142 -3.59 6.90 -1.66
CA LEU A 142 -2.70 7.49 -0.65
C LEU A 142 -3.45 8.43 0.29
N VAL A 143 -4.41 9.22 -0.20
CA VAL A 143 -5.25 10.03 0.68
C VAL A 143 -6.14 9.13 1.55
N SER A 144 -6.81 8.16 0.92
CA SER A 144 -7.72 7.23 1.57
C SER A 144 -7.04 6.44 2.69
N ILE A 145 -5.86 5.86 2.46
CA ILE A 145 -5.17 5.03 3.46
C ILE A 145 -4.79 5.83 4.69
N ASN A 146 -4.37 7.10 4.53
CA ASN A 146 -4.07 7.97 5.67
C ASN A 146 -5.33 8.30 6.50
N LEU A 147 -6.48 8.49 5.83
CA LEU A 147 -7.77 8.68 6.49
C LEU A 147 -8.24 7.40 7.19
N SER A 148 -8.18 6.24 6.51
CA SER A 148 -8.55 4.94 7.06
C SER A 148 -7.73 4.59 8.29
N VAL A 149 -6.41 4.80 8.24
CA VAL A 149 -5.49 4.57 9.35
C VAL A 149 -5.79 5.47 10.55
N LYS A 150 -6.18 6.73 10.29
CA LYS A 150 -6.65 7.65 11.33
C LYS A 150 -7.98 7.18 11.94
N ALA A 151 -8.92 6.72 11.12
CA ALA A 151 -10.23 6.23 11.55
C ALA A 151 -10.13 5.00 12.45
N VAL A 152 -9.28 4.03 12.09
CA VAL A 152 -9.02 2.82 12.90
C VAL A 152 -8.09 3.07 14.09
N LYS A 153 -7.64 4.32 14.29
CA LYS A 153 -6.77 4.73 15.40
C LYS A 153 -5.51 3.87 15.50
N LEU A 154 -4.82 3.64 14.38
CA LEU A 154 -3.60 2.82 14.35
C LEU A 154 -2.45 3.43 15.18
N PHE A 155 -2.32 4.76 15.12
CA PHE A 155 -1.23 5.49 15.77
C PHE A 155 -1.63 6.21 17.06
N GLN A 156 -2.91 6.21 17.43
CA GLN A 156 -3.31 6.74 18.73
C GLN A 156 -2.91 5.75 19.82
N SER A 157 -2.34 6.28 20.91
CA SER A 157 -2.02 5.48 22.08
C SER A 157 -3.29 4.81 22.60
N GLN A 158 -3.30 3.49 22.63
CA GLN A 158 -4.34 2.74 23.35
C GLN A 158 -4.15 3.14 24.82
N LYS A 159 -5.09 3.89 25.40
CA LYS A 159 -5.11 4.07 26.86
C LYS A 159 -5.13 2.66 27.45
N LYS A 160 -4.10 2.37 28.27
CA LYS A 160 -4.10 1.18 29.13
C LYS A 160 -5.26 1.27 30.09
#